data_AF-A0A7F5R293-F1
#
_entry.id   AF-A0A7F5R293-F1
#
_cell.length_a   1.000
_cell.length_b   1.000
_cell.length_c   1.000
_cell.angle_alpha   90.00
_cell.angle_beta   90.00
_cell.angle_gamma   90.00
#
_symmetry.space_group_name_H-M   'P 1'
#
loop_
_entity.id
_entity.type
_entity.pdbx_description
1 polymer ?
#
loop_
_entity_poly.entity_id
_entity_poly.type
_entity_poly.pdbx_seq_one_letter_code
_entity_poly.pdbx_strand_id
1 'polypeptide(L)'
;MDKSISVNSNDFNYGQRIDGRIKSETNSPLSREQLNKRSSSLGNIRNSSASTHNTDEEDEIENKTSPLSYKERRREAHTQAEQKRRDAIKKGYDTLQELVPTCQQTDSSGYKLSKATVLQKSIDYIQYLHQQKKKQEEERNALRKEVVALQIMQTNYEQIVRAQQAQPGQTEMRVSDEVKFSVFQLIMEQLFVTFSSVSVSNFRELSAGVFSWLEEYCKPQTLKDTVFRVLQRHNKDFNQQRDLQTN
;
A
#
# COMPACT_ATOMS: atom_id res chain seq x y z
N MET A 1 -39.29 3.84 -9.31
CA MET A 1 -38.53 2.59 -9.12
C MET A 1 -37.13 2.97 -8.70
N ASP A 2 -36.97 3.33 -7.42
CA ASP A 2 -35.65 3.66 -6.85
C ASP A 2 -35.09 2.42 -6.17
N LYS A 3 -33.89 2.01 -6.59
CA LYS A 3 -33.14 0.93 -5.97
C LYS A 3 -32.48 1.48 -4.70
N SER A 4 -33.06 1.17 -3.55
CA SER A 4 -32.42 1.34 -2.25
C SER A 4 -31.16 0.47 -2.19
N ILE A 5 -29.99 1.11 -2.08
CA ILE A 5 -28.75 0.43 -1.70
C ILE A 5 -28.82 0.26 -0.18
N SER A 6 -29.28 -0.91 0.27
CA SER A 6 -29.09 -1.36 1.66
C SER A 6 -27.62 -1.64 1.87
N VAL A 7 -26.90 -0.71 2.51
CA VAL A 7 -25.58 -1.01 3.08
C VAL A 7 -25.82 -1.76 4.40
N ASN A 8 -25.53 -3.05 4.35
CA ASN A 8 -25.69 -4.01 5.44
C ASN A 8 -24.82 -3.58 6.63
N SER A 9 -25.41 -3.28 7.79
CA SER A 9 -24.70 -2.81 8.99
C SER A 9 -23.96 -3.90 9.78
N ASN A 10 -23.57 -5.01 9.14
CA ASN A 10 -23.03 -6.19 9.82
C ASN A 10 -21.58 -6.56 9.50
N ASP A 11 -20.80 -5.71 8.82
CA ASP A 11 -19.34 -5.92 8.69
C ASP A 11 -18.52 -5.23 9.81
N PHE A 12 -19.15 -5.01 10.97
CA PHE A 12 -18.46 -4.58 12.19
C PHE A 12 -17.84 -5.77 12.93
N ASN A 13 -16.79 -6.39 12.37
CA ASN A 13 -15.86 -7.15 13.19
C ASN A 13 -14.48 -7.33 12.53
N TYR A 14 -13.64 -6.29 12.58
CA TYR A 14 -12.18 -6.44 12.50
C TYR A 14 -11.47 -5.57 13.54
N GLY A 15 -12.08 -5.50 14.73
CA GLY A 15 -11.64 -4.72 15.87
C GLY A 15 -11.35 -5.60 17.09
N GLN A 16 -10.68 -6.75 16.92
CA GLN A 16 -10.05 -7.43 18.06
C GLN A 16 -8.99 -8.42 17.60
N ARG A 17 -7.76 -8.20 18.12
CA ARG A 17 -6.50 -8.97 18.04
C ARG A 17 -5.40 -8.19 17.31
N ILE A 18 -4.69 -7.33 18.05
CA ILE A 18 -3.25 -7.48 18.32
C ILE A 18 -2.97 -6.77 19.66
N ASP A 19 -3.34 -7.38 20.78
CA ASP A 19 -2.58 -7.18 22.03
C ASP A 19 -1.43 -8.19 21.99
N GLY A 20 -0.35 -7.77 21.34
CA GLY A 20 0.90 -8.51 21.21
C GLY A 20 2.01 -7.67 21.79
N ARG A 21 2.14 -7.68 23.12
CA ARG A 21 3.29 -7.19 23.87
C ARG A 21 4.57 -7.86 23.32
N ILE A 22 5.31 -7.18 22.44
CA ILE A 22 6.70 -7.53 22.15
C ILE A 22 7.57 -6.56 22.93
N LYS A 23 8.22 -7.12 23.96
CA LYS A 23 9.24 -6.50 24.79
C LYS A 23 10.31 -5.88 23.90
N SER A 24 10.59 -4.61 24.14
CA SER A 24 11.85 -3.96 23.78
C SER A 24 12.96 -4.56 24.66
N GLU A 25 13.80 -5.42 24.11
CA GLU A 25 15.07 -5.78 24.75
C GLU A 25 16.13 -4.74 24.41
N THR A 26 16.62 -4.12 25.47
CA THR A 26 17.74 -3.20 25.52
C THR A 26 19.04 -3.96 25.28
N ASN A 27 19.77 -3.60 24.22
CA ASN A 27 21.17 -3.99 24.06
C ASN A 27 22.06 -3.04 24.86
N SER A 28 22.86 -3.57 25.78
CA SER A 28 24.18 -3.03 26.15
C SER A 28 25.02 -4.05 26.94
N PRO A 29 26.37 -3.95 26.87
CA PRO A 29 27.30 -5.07 26.85
C PRO A 29 28.00 -5.30 28.20
N LEU A 30 28.61 -6.49 28.41
CA LEU A 30 29.72 -6.65 29.36
C LEU A 30 30.49 -7.97 29.14
N SER A 31 31.80 -7.82 29.18
CA SER A 31 32.87 -8.81 29.06
C SER A 31 33.05 -9.66 30.33
N ARG A 32 33.77 -10.78 30.18
CA ARG A 32 34.87 -11.30 31.05
C ARG A 32 34.76 -12.78 31.44
N GLU A 33 35.72 -13.53 30.89
CA GLU A 33 36.52 -14.63 31.45
C GLU A 33 36.09 -15.45 32.69
N GLN A 34 36.36 -16.77 32.53
CA GLN A 34 36.84 -17.75 33.51
C GLN A 34 35.86 -18.29 34.56
N LEU A 35 35.50 -19.58 34.44
CA LEU A 35 36.07 -20.63 35.30
C LEU A 35 35.54 -22.03 34.95
N ASN A 36 36.49 -22.93 34.70
CA ASN A 36 36.35 -24.37 34.77
C ASN A 36 35.64 -24.81 36.07
N LYS A 37 34.75 -25.82 35.97
CA LYS A 37 34.74 -26.98 36.87
C LYS A 37 33.93 -28.13 36.28
N ARG A 38 34.63 -29.26 36.17
CA ARG A 38 34.13 -30.59 35.84
C ARG A 38 33.17 -31.08 36.91
N SER A 39 32.11 -31.79 36.51
CA SER A 39 31.56 -32.90 37.29
C SER A 39 30.98 -33.94 36.34
N SER A 40 31.48 -35.16 36.52
CA SER A 40 31.09 -36.40 35.87
C SER A 40 29.80 -36.93 36.49
N SER A 41 28.86 -37.38 35.66
CA SER A 41 27.88 -38.40 36.07
C SER A 41 27.36 -39.14 34.84
N LEU A 42 27.42 -40.45 34.94
CA LEU A 42 26.99 -41.45 33.97
C LEU A 42 25.46 -41.44 33.81
N GLY A 43 25.00 -41.52 32.57
CA GLY A 43 23.59 -41.66 32.22
C GLY A 43 23.45 -42.51 30.96
N ASN A 44 23.52 -43.83 31.15
CA ASN A 44 23.41 -44.86 30.13
C ASN A 44 21.95 -44.96 29.63
N ILE A 45 21.66 -44.64 28.36
CA ILE A 45 20.37 -44.96 27.73
C ILE A 45 20.62 -46.02 26.65
N ARG A 46 20.23 -47.25 26.97
CA ARG A 46 20.09 -48.36 26.02
C ARG A 46 18.76 -48.19 25.30
N ASN A 47 18.79 -48.01 23.98
CA ASN A 47 17.63 -48.27 23.13
C ASN A 47 17.84 -49.61 22.44
N SER A 48 16.92 -50.55 22.72
CA SER A 48 16.83 -51.85 22.07
C SER A 48 16.10 -51.73 20.73
N SER A 49 16.68 -52.37 19.73
CA SER A 49 16.04 -53.31 18.80
C SER A 49 14.81 -52.85 18.01
N ALA A 50 15.03 -52.61 16.71
CA ALA A 50 14.08 -53.01 15.67
C ALA A 50 14.88 -53.70 14.55
N SER A 51 14.88 -55.04 14.55
CA SER A 51 15.37 -55.84 13.44
C SER A 51 14.28 -55.89 12.36
N THR A 52 14.59 -55.41 11.16
CA THR A 52 13.86 -55.82 9.96
C THR A 52 14.61 -57.02 9.38
N HIS A 53 13.96 -58.17 9.54
CA HIS A 53 14.25 -59.43 8.90
C HIS A 53 14.05 -59.26 7.38
N ASN A 54 15.11 -59.40 6.60
CA ASN A 54 14.98 -59.74 5.18
C ASN A 54 15.83 -60.99 4.96
N THR A 55 15.15 -62.02 4.50
CA THR A 55 15.59 -63.36 4.17
C THR A 55 16.65 -63.34 3.06
N ASP A 56 17.83 -63.84 3.41
CA ASP A 56 18.46 -65.01 2.80
C ASP A 56 17.93 -65.44 1.42
N GLU A 57 18.65 -65.08 0.36
CA GLU A 57 18.84 -65.92 -0.82
C GLU A 57 20.33 -65.86 -1.18
N GLU A 58 20.96 -67.02 -1.10
CA GLU A 58 22.34 -67.28 -1.44
C GLU A 58 22.57 -67.13 -2.94
N ASP A 59 23.47 -66.24 -3.33
CA ASP A 59 24.27 -66.40 -4.54
C ASP A 59 25.74 -66.23 -4.14
N GLU A 60 26.31 -67.37 -3.75
CA GLU A 60 27.71 -67.60 -3.48
C GLU A 60 28.52 -67.45 -4.80
N ILE A 61 28.73 -66.21 -5.24
CA ILE A 61 29.82 -65.91 -6.17
C ILE A 61 31.05 -65.65 -5.31
N GLU A 62 31.79 -66.73 -5.08
CA GLU A 62 33.15 -66.78 -4.55
C GLU A 62 34.09 -65.93 -5.42
N ASN A 63 33.99 -64.61 -5.26
CA ASN A 63 34.96 -63.69 -5.79
C ASN A 63 35.98 -63.48 -4.68
N LYS A 64 37.18 -64.03 -4.87
CA LYS A 64 38.39 -63.68 -4.11
C LYS A 64 38.74 -62.21 -4.36
N THR A 65 37.89 -61.28 -3.93
CA THR A 65 38.19 -59.87 -3.84
C THR A 65 39.04 -59.72 -2.59
N SER A 66 40.36 -59.71 -2.82
CA SER A 66 41.36 -59.30 -1.86
C SER A 66 40.84 -58.09 -1.04
N PRO A 67 41.15 -57.97 0.27
CA PRO A 67 40.70 -56.86 1.13
C PRO A 67 41.06 -55.45 0.59
N LEU A 68 41.90 -55.39 -0.44
CA LEU A 68 42.17 -54.21 -1.26
C LEU A 68 40.95 -53.77 -2.09
N SER A 69 40.21 -54.68 -2.73
CA SER A 69 39.03 -54.37 -3.57
C SER A 69 37.85 -53.79 -2.77
N TYR A 70 37.61 -54.27 -1.54
CA TYR A 70 36.60 -53.67 -0.66
C TYR A 70 37.00 -52.25 -0.20
N LYS A 71 38.29 -52.03 0.10
CA LYS A 71 38.82 -50.69 0.41
C LYS A 71 38.72 -49.75 -0.79
N GLU A 72 38.94 -50.25 -2.00
CA GLU A 72 38.77 -49.54 -3.27
C GLU A 72 37.32 -49.07 -3.46
N ARG A 73 36.36 -50.00 -3.36
CA ARG A 73 34.91 -49.71 -3.47
C ARG A 73 34.45 -48.66 -2.46
N ARG A 74 34.96 -48.72 -1.22
CA ARG A 74 34.66 -47.71 -0.19
C ARG A 74 35.23 -46.33 -0.55
N ARG A 75 36.44 -46.26 -1.11
CA ARG A 75 37.02 -45.00 -1.59
C ARG A 75 36.21 -44.42 -2.74
N GLU A 76 35.80 -45.24 -3.70
CA GLU A 76 34.97 -44.80 -4.83
C GLU A 76 33.62 -44.24 -4.37
N ALA A 77 32.92 -44.95 -3.48
CA ALA A 77 31.66 -44.47 -2.92
C ALA A 77 31.84 -43.14 -2.16
N HIS A 78 32.92 -42.99 -1.39
CA HIS A 78 33.23 -41.74 -0.70
C HIS A 78 33.50 -40.59 -1.70
N THR A 79 34.27 -40.84 -2.76
CA THR A 79 34.54 -39.86 -3.81
C THR A 79 33.27 -39.45 -4.54
N GLN A 80 32.39 -40.40 -4.87
CA GLN A 80 31.10 -40.12 -5.53
C GLN A 80 30.19 -39.27 -4.62
N ALA A 81 30.11 -39.59 -3.33
CA ALA A 81 29.34 -38.82 -2.37
C ALA A 81 29.87 -37.37 -2.24
N GLU A 82 31.19 -37.20 -2.18
CA GLU A 82 31.82 -35.88 -2.13
C GLU A 82 31.62 -35.08 -3.43
N GLN A 83 31.68 -35.72 -4.59
CA GLN A 83 31.39 -35.08 -5.87
C GLN A 83 29.94 -34.58 -5.91
N LYS A 84 28.98 -35.43 -5.52
CA LYS A 84 27.56 -35.05 -5.43
C LYS A 84 27.35 -33.85 -4.49
N ARG A 85 28.04 -33.82 -3.34
CA ARG A 85 28.01 -32.68 -2.42
C ARG A 85 28.57 -31.41 -3.08
N ARG A 86 29.69 -31.50 -3.80
CA ARG A 86 30.30 -30.36 -4.50
C ARG A 86 29.41 -29.82 -5.62
N ASP A 87 28.78 -30.70 -6.38
CA ASP A 87 27.86 -30.32 -7.45
C ASP A 87 26.61 -29.62 -6.90
N ALA A 88 26.07 -30.09 -5.78
CA ALA A 88 24.97 -29.42 -5.08
C ALA A 88 25.37 -28.02 -4.60
N ILE A 89 26.56 -27.86 -4.03
CA ILE A 89 27.08 -26.54 -3.62
C ILE A 89 27.26 -25.63 -4.84
N LYS A 90 27.83 -26.14 -5.93
CA LYS A 90 28.01 -25.37 -7.17
C LYS A 90 26.66 -24.87 -7.70
N LYS A 91 25.65 -25.74 -7.77
CA LYS A 91 24.28 -25.36 -8.16
C LYS A 91 23.70 -24.28 -7.23
N GLY A 92 23.97 -24.36 -5.93
CA GLY A 92 23.58 -23.34 -4.97
C GLY A 92 24.21 -21.97 -5.26
N TYR A 93 25.50 -21.93 -5.64
CA TYR A 93 26.16 -20.69 -6.06
C TYR A 93 25.59 -20.14 -7.36
N ASP A 94 25.33 -21.00 -8.35
CA ASP A 94 24.75 -20.59 -9.63
C ASP A 94 23.36 -19.94 -9.38
N THR A 95 22.51 -20.55 -8.54
CA THR A 95 21.20 -19.99 -8.14
C THR A 95 21.35 -18.67 -7.37
N LEU A 96 22.34 -18.59 -6.47
CA LEU A 96 22.57 -17.40 -5.66
C LEU A 96 22.99 -16.20 -6.53
N GLN A 97 23.80 -16.42 -7.57
CA GLN A 97 24.18 -15.39 -8.53
C GLN A 97 22.97 -14.88 -9.32
N GLU A 98 22.03 -15.76 -9.67
CA GLU A 98 20.78 -15.39 -10.34
C GLU A 98 19.85 -14.57 -9.44
N LEU A 99 19.77 -14.86 -8.14
CA LEU A 99 18.88 -14.13 -7.22
C LEU A 99 19.41 -12.75 -6.80
N VAL A 100 20.73 -12.54 -6.89
CA VAL A 100 21.39 -11.32 -6.41
C VAL A 100 21.68 -10.41 -7.61
N PRO A 101 20.94 -9.30 -7.81
CA PRO A 101 21.06 -8.47 -9.02
C PRO A 101 22.46 -7.87 -9.24
N THR A 102 23.21 -7.66 -8.15
CA THR A 102 24.59 -7.15 -8.22
C THR A 102 25.59 -8.21 -8.68
N CYS A 103 25.23 -9.49 -8.66
CA CYS A 103 26.03 -10.58 -9.20
C CYS A 103 25.80 -10.76 -10.71
N GLN A 104 24.60 -10.49 -11.22
CA GLN A 104 24.27 -10.61 -12.65
C GLN A 104 24.93 -9.53 -13.53
N GLN A 105 25.13 -8.32 -12.98
CA GLN A 105 25.66 -7.17 -13.75
C GLN A 105 27.10 -7.36 -14.29
N THR A 106 27.84 -8.34 -13.76
CA THR A 106 29.24 -8.59 -14.14
C THR A 106 29.42 -9.57 -15.29
N ASP A 107 28.34 -10.26 -15.71
CA ASP A 107 28.38 -11.25 -16.79
C ASP A 107 28.71 -10.62 -18.16
N SER A 108 28.58 -9.31 -18.29
CA SER A 108 28.97 -8.52 -19.48
C SER A 108 30.48 -8.51 -19.75
N SER A 109 31.32 -8.85 -18.77
CA SER A 109 32.78 -8.81 -18.88
C SER A 109 33.44 -10.20 -19.06
N GLY A 110 32.64 -11.27 -19.10
CA GLY A 110 33.15 -12.65 -19.23
C GLY A 110 33.94 -13.16 -18.03
N TYR A 111 34.11 -12.35 -16.97
CA TYR A 111 34.85 -12.72 -15.76
C TYR A 111 33.92 -13.35 -14.72
N LYS A 112 34.17 -14.62 -14.37
CA LYS A 112 33.40 -15.33 -13.34
C LYS A 112 33.69 -14.74 -11.95
N LEU A 113 32.65 -14.30 -11.24
CA LEU A 113 32.78 -13.77 -9.90
C LEU A 113 33.37 -14.80 -8.92
N SER A 114 34.26 -14.34 -8.04
CA SER A 114 34.81 -15.19 -6.99
C SER A 114 33.72 -15.62 -5.99
N LYS A 115 33.83 -16.84 -5.44
CA LYS A 115 32.88 -17.35 -4.43
C LYS A 115 32.74 -16.40 -3.24
N ALA A 116 33.85 -15.82 -2.77
CA ALA A 116 33.84 -14.86 -1.67
C ALA A 116 33.06 -13.57 -2.04
N THR A 117 33.24 -13.07 -3.27
CA THR A 117 32.50 -11.90 -3.76
C THR A 117 31.00 -12.17 -3.86
N VAL A 118 30.60 -13.34 -4.35
CA VAL A 118 29.17 -13.72 -4.42
C VAL A 118 28.55 -13.71 -3.03
N LEU A 119 29.21 -14.32 -2.04
CA LEU A 119 28.72 -14.34 -0.67
C LEU A 119 28.61 -12.93 -0.08
N GLN A 120 29.61 -12.08 -0.29
CA GLN A 120 29.57 -10.71 0.21
C GLN A 120 28.43 -9.91 -0.41
N LYS A 121 28.30 -9.92 -1.75
CA LYS A 121 27.20 -9.26 -2.46
C LYS A 121 25.83 -9.77 -2.01
N SER A 122 25.73 -11.05 -1.67
CA SER A 122 24.49 -11.65 -1.15
C SER A 122 24.15 -11.13 0.25
N ILE A 123 25.14 -11.00 1.14
CA ILE A 123 24.96 -10.41 2.47
C ILE A 123 24.45 -8.97 2.34
N ASP A 124 25.12 -8.16 1.51
CA ASP A 124 24.77 -6.77 1.28
C ASP A 124 23.33 -6.66 0.71
N TYR A 125 22.95 -7.56 -0.20
CA TYR A 125 21.60 -7.58 -0.76
C TYR A 125 20.53 -7.99 0.25
N ILE A 126 20.80 -8.95 1.14
CA ILE A 126 19.88 -9.29 2.24
C ILE A 126 19.69 -8.10 3.19
N GLN A 127 20.77 -7.40 3.54
CA GLN A 127 20.70 -6.20 4.37
C GLN A 127 19.88 -5.10 3.68
N TYR A 128 20.10 -4.89 2.39
CA TYR A 128 19.29 -3.98 1.58
C TYR A 128 17.80 -4.36 1.60
N LEU A 129 17.47 -5.64 1.39
CA LEU A 129 16.08 -6.11 1.42
C LEU A 129 15.43 -5.92 2.79
N HIS A 130 16.16 -6.14 3.89
CA HIS A 130 15.66 -5.83 5.23
C HIS A 130 15.37 -4.35 5.41
N GLN A 131 16.25 -3.47 4.94
CA GLN A 131 16.03 -2.02 5.01
C GLN A 131 14.83 -1.59 4.16
N GLN A 132 14.68 -2.14 2.96
CA GLN A 132 13.52 -1.85 2.10
C GLN A 132 12.21 -2.34 2.70
N LYS A 133 12.20 -3.57 3.23
CA LYS A 133 11.04 -4.12 3.93
C LYS A 133 10.64 -3.24 5.11
N LYS A 134 11.60 -2.81 5.93
CA LYS A 134 11.35 -1.91 7.07
C LYS A 134 10.74 -0.59 6.61
N LYS A 135 11.31 0.04 5.57
CA LYS A 135 10.79 1.29 5.01
C LYS A 135 9.35 1.14 4.52
N GLN A 136 9.05 0.10 3.75
CA GLN A 136 7.70 -0.17 3.26
C GLN A 136 6.71 -0.42 4.40
N GLU A 137 7.14 -1.10 5.46
CA GLU A 137 6.31 -1.34 6.64
C GLU A 137 5.99 -0.05 7.40
N GLU A 138 6.97 0.85 7.54
CA GLU A 138 6.79 2.19 8.13
C GLU A 138 5.80 3.03 7.31
N GLU A 139 5.97 3.09 5.98
CA GLU A 139 5.07 3.79 5.06
C GLU A 139 3.63 3.23 5.12
N ARG A 140 3.48 1.90 5.07
CA ARG A 140 2.18 1.24 5.24
C ARG A 140 1.52 1.61 6.56
N ASN A 141 2.29 1.63 7.65
CA ASN A 141 1.77 1.97 8.97
C ASN A 141 1.37 3.45 9.06
N ALA A 142 2.10 4.36 8.41
CA ALA A 142 1.74 5.77 8.31
C ALA A 142 0.42 5.96 7.54
N LEU A 143 0.30 5.34 6.37
CA LEU A 143 -0.94 5.40 5.55
C LEU A 143 -2.15 4.84 6.31
N ARG A 144 -1.98 3.74 7.05
CA ARG A 144 -3.05 3.19 7.90
C ARG A 144 -3.51 4.19 8.97
N LYS A 145 -2.58 4.91 9.60
CA LYS A 145 -2.94 5.95 10.58
C LYS A 145 -3.70 7.11 9.92
N GLU A 146 -3.29 7.52 8.73
CA GLU A 146 -3.94 8.58 7.96
C GLU A 146 -5.38 8.20 7.59
N VAL A 147 -5.59 6.97 7.10
CA VAL A 147 -6.95 6.46 6.80
C VAL A 147 -7.84 6.51 8.04
N VAL A 148 -7.35 6.06 9.19
CA VAL A 148 -8.12 6.12 10.45
C VAL A 148 -8.42 7.57 10.85
N ALA A 149 -7.45 8.48 10.73
CA ALA A 149 -7.67 9.90 11.02
C ALA A 149 -8.73 10.52 10.10
N LEU A 150 -8.68 10.22 8.80
CA LEU A 150 -9.67 10.67 7.82
C LEU A 150 -11.07 10.10 8.11
N GLN A 151 -11.17 8.83 8.50
CA GLN A 151 -12.44 8.22 8.90
C GLN A 151 -13.04 8.87 10.15
N ILE A 152 -12.20 9.21 11.14
CA ILE A 152 -12.64 9.96 12.33
C ILE A 152 -13.16 11.34 11.93
N MET A 153 -12.43 12.07 11.07
CA MET A 153 -12.86 13.38 10.58
C MET A 153 -14.17 13.29 9.80
N GLN A 154 -14.31 12.33 8.88
CA GLN A 154 -15.55 12.09 8.14
C GLN A 154 -16.72 11.87 9.10
N THR A 155 -16.55 10.96 10.07
CA THR A 155 -17.59 10.66 11.06
C THR A 155 -17.98 11.91 11.86
N ASN A 156 -17.00 12.73 12.24
CA ASN A 156 -17.23 13.98 12.96
C ASN A 156 -18.03 14.99 12.10
N TYR A 157 -17.67 15.17 10.83
CA TYR A 157 -18.40 16.04 9.91
C TYR A 157 -19.84 15.55 9.69
N GLU A 158 -20.04 14.24 9.50
CA GLU A 158 -21.38 13.67 9.35
C GLU A 158 -22.25 13.92 10.58
N GLN A 159 -21.68 13.83 11.79
CA GLN A 159 -22.39 14.15 13.03
C GLN A 159 -22.78 15.64 13.10
N ILE A 160 -21.86 16.54 12.75
CA ILE A 160 -22.13 17.99 12.71
C ILE A 160 -23.24 18.30 11.71
N VAL A 161 -23.17 17.74 10.50
CA VAL A 161 -24.19 17.93 9.46
C VAL A 161 -25.56 17.42 9.93
N ARG A 162 -25.62 16.23 10.55
CA ARG A 162 -26.85 15.69 11.12
C ARG A 162 -27.40 16.56 12.24
N ALA A 163 -26.55 17.04 13.15
CA ALA A 163 -26.96 17.93 14.25
C ALA A 163 -27.50 19.28 13.73
N GLN A 164 -26.90 19.83 12.67
CA GLN A 164 -27.39 21.04 12.01
C GLN A 164 -28.73 20.80 11.29
N GLN A 165 -28.94 19.63 10.70
CA GLN A 165 -30.23 19.26 10.08
C GLN A 165 -31.33 18.99 11.11
N ALA A 166 -30.97 18.49 12.30
CA ALA A 166 -31.91 18.17 13.37
C ALA A 166 -32.35 19.38 14.20
N GLN A 167 -31.76 20.56 14.01
CA GLN A 167 -32.17 21.81 14.69
C GLN A 167 -33.39 22.44 14.00
N PRO A 168 -34.60 22.45 14.61
CA PRO A 168 -35.85 22.88 13.96
C PRO A 168 -36.01 24.39 13.70
N GLY A 169 -34.94 25.18 13.71
CA GLY A 169 -34.98 26.64 13.51
C GLY A 169 -34.02 27.20 12.46
N GLN A 170 -33.11 26.39 11.90
CA GLN A 170 -32.21 26.86 10.83
C GLN A 170 -32.69 26.50 9.41
N THR A 171 -33.65 25.58 9.27
CA THR A 171 -34.22 25.22 7.97
C THR A 171 -34.92 26.40 7.31
N GLU A 172 -35.54 27.31 8.08
CA GLU A 172 -36.21 28.51 7.55
C GLU A 172 -35.26 29.57 6.96
N MET A 173 -33.98 29.56 7.32
CA MET A 173 -32.97 30.45 6.74
C MET A 173 -32.24 29.85 5.54
N ARG A 174 -32.44 28.57 5.22
CA ARG A 174 -31.78 27.94 4.07
C ARG A 174 -32.60 28.17 2.81
N VAL A 175 -32.13 29.12 2.00
CA VAL A 175 -32.52 29.22 0.59
C VAL A 175 -32.25 27.87 -0.07
N SER A 176 -33.28 27.24 -0.66
CA SER A 176 -33.16 25.97 -1.36
C SER A 176 -32.10 26.03 -2.46
N ASP A 177 -31.40 24.93 -2.72
CA ASP A 177 -30.41 24.88 -3.81
C ASP A 177 -31.07 25.18 -5.16
N GLU A 178 -32.33 24.82 -5.35
CA GLU A 178 -33.13 25.20 -6.53
C GLU A 178 -33.20 26.72 -6.72
N VAL A 179 -33.44 27.46 -5.63
CA VAL A 179 -33.49 28.93 -5.66
C VAL A 179 -32.10 29.51 -5.92
N LYS A 180 -31.04 28.91 -5.36
CA LYS A 180 -29.65 29.34 -5.63
C LYS A 180 -29.29 29.13 -7.10
N PHE A 181 -29.65 27.99 -7.68
CA PHE A 181 -29.42 27.69 -9.10
C PHE A 181 -30.22 28.63 -10.01
N SER A 182 -31.48 28.90 -9.68
CA SER A 182 -32.31 29.85 -10.43
C SER A 182 -31.73 31.27 -10.41
N VAL A 183 -31.29 31.75 -9.25
CA VAL A 183 -30.63 33.06 -9.14
C VAL A 183 -29.31 33.09 -9.92
N PHE A 184 -28.48 32.03 -9.82
CA PHE A 184 -27.24 31.93 -10.57
C PHE A 184 -27.48 31.94 -12.08
N GLN A 185 -28.46 31.17 -12.55
CA GLN A 185 -28.85 31.13 -13.96
C GLN A 185 -29.25 32.53 -14.45
N LEU A 186 -30.11 33.24 -13.72
CA LEU A 186 -30.53 34.60 -14.07
C LEU A 186 -29.37 35.60 -14.11
N ILE A 187 -28.39 35.47 -13.20
CA ILE A 187 -27.18 36.30 -13.24
C ILE A 187 -26.37 36.01 -14.51
N MET A 188 -26.17 34.73 -14.85
CA MET A 188 -25.43 34.32 -16.03
C MET A 188 -26.11 34.72 -17.33
N GLU A 189 -27.44 34.62 -17.41
CA GLU A 189 -28.22 35.09 -18.56
C GLU A 189 -28.05 36.59 -18.77
N GLN A 190 -28.09 37.38 -17.70
CA GLN A 190 -27.90 38.83 -17.79
C GLN A 190 -26.48 39.21 -18.24
N LEU A 191 -25.46 38.51 -17.75
CA LEU A 191 -24.08 38.69 -18.21
C LEU A 191 -23.90 38.24 -19.66
N PHE A 192 -24.58 37.19 -20.08
CA PHE A 192 -24.52 36.72 -21.46
C PHE A 192 -25.17 37.72 -22.44
N VAL A 193 -26.31 38.30 -22.06
CA VAL A 193 -26.97 39.35 -22.86
C VAL A 193 -26.05 40.56 -23.01
N THR A 194 -25.39 41.03 -21.95
CA THR A 194 -24.45 42.16 -22.08
C THR A 194 -23.23 41.78 -22.92
N PHE A 195 -22.76 40.53 -22.84
CA PHE A 195 -21.67 40.03 -23.65
C PHE A 195 -22.00 39.97 -25.15
N SER A 196 -23.27 39.78 -25.52
CA SER A 196 -23.69 39.75 -26.93
C SER A 196 -23.41 41.05 -27.71
N SER A 197 -23.10 42.15 -27.00
CA SER A 197 -22.64 43.41 -27.59
C SER A 197 -21.18 43.38 -28.08
N VAL A 198 -20.40 42.37 -27.68
CA VAL A 198 -18.98 42.22 -28.06
C VAL A 198 -18.87 41.57 -29.45
N SER A 199 -18.18 42.26 -30.36
CA SER A 199 -17.89 41.72 -31.70
C SER A 199 -16.98 40.48 -31.62
N VAL A 200 -17.42 39.37 -32.20
CA VAL A 200 -16.68 38.11 -32.32
C VAL A 200 -16.06 37.92 -33.72
N SER A 201 -15.98 38.98 -34.52
CA SER A 201 -15.60 38.93 -35.94
C SER A 201 -14.13 38.54 -36.17
N ASN A 202 -13.23 38.97 -35.29
CA ASN A 202 -11.80 38.68 -35.33
C ASN A 202 -11.15 38.84 -33.94
N PHE A 203 -9.97 38.25 -33.74
CA PHE A 203 -9.29 38.23 -32.44
C PHE A 203 -8.99 39.63 -31.88
N ARG A 204 -8.68 40.61 -32.74
CA ARG A 204 -8.37 41.98 -32.32
C ARG A 204 -9.61 42.70 -31.79
N GLU A 205 -10.73 42.60 -32.50
CA GLU A 205 -12.01 43.16 -32.05
C GLU A 205 -12.55 42.44 -30.81
N LEU A 206 -12.43 41.12 -30.78
CA LEU A 206 -12.82 40.32 -29.63
C LEU A 206 -12.00 40.68 -28.39
N SER A 207 -10.67 40.70 -28.50
CA SER A 207 -9.81 41.04 -27.36
C SER A 207 -10.09 42.44 -26.83
N ALA A 208 -10.18 43.45 -27.70
CA ALA A 208 -10.51 44.81 -27.28
C ALA A 208 -11.93 44.90 -26.66
N GLY A 209 -12.93 44.28 -27.30
CA GLY A 209 -14.31 44.31 -26.85
C GLY A 209 -14.55 43.56 -25.53
N VAL A 210 -13.87 42.43 -25.30
CA VAL A 210 -13.93 41.69 -24.02
C VAL A 210 -13.36 42.53 -22.88
N PHE A 211 -12.25 43.25 -23.10
CA PHE A 211 -11.69 44.13 -22.07
C PHE A 211 -12.63 45.28 -21.72
N SER A 212 -13.19 45.97 -22.73
CA SER A 212 -14.18 47.03 -22.50
C SER A 212 -15.43 46.51 -21.79
N TRP A 213 -15.95 45.34 -22.19
CA TRP A 213 -17.09 44.71 -21.55
C TRP A 213 -16.81 44.33 -20.08
N LEU A 214 -15.63 43.77 -19.79
CA LEU A 214 -15.26 43.38 -18.44
C LEU A 214 -15.13 44.61 -17.52
N GLU A 215 -14.56 45.71 -18.03
CA GLU A 215 -14.46 46.96 -17.30
C GLU A 215 -15.81 47.65 -17.08
N GLU A 216 -16.79 47.43 -17.94
CA GLU A 216 -18.10 48.09 -17.83
C GLU A 216 -19.10 47.26 -16.99
N TYR A 217 -19.17 45.94 -17.22
CA TYR A 217 -20.22 45.07 -16.70
C TYR A 217 -19.77 44.12 -15.57
N CYS A 218 -18.48 43.81 -15.47
CA CYS A 218 -17.95 42.81 -14.52
C CYS A 218 -17.20 43.40 -13.32
N LYS A 219 -17.29 44.73 -13.09
CA LYS A 219 -16.75 45.35 -11.88
C LYS A 219 -17.48 44.84 -10.63
N PRO A 220 -16.80 44.74 -9.47
CA PRO A 220 -17.40 44.23 -8.24
C PRO A 220 -18.68 44.93 -7.81
N GLN A 221 -18.80 46.25 -8.04
CA GLN A 221 -20.02 47.00 -7.74
C GLN A 221 -21.13 46.73 -8.75
N THR A 222 -20.83 46.76 -10.06
CA THR A 222 -21.80 46.43 -11.11
C THR A 222 -22.35 45.02 -10.96
N LEU A 223 -21.50 44.05 -10.59
CA LEU A 223 -21.92 42.68 -10.30
C LEU A 223 -22.82 42.61 -9.07
N LYS A 224 -22.47 43.30 -7.97
CA LYS A 224 -23.34 43.38 -6.79
C LYS A 224 -24.71 43.97 -7.12
N ASP A 225 -24.75 45.04 -7.90
CA ASP A 225 -26.01 45.67 -8.33
C ASP A 225 -26.82 44.75 -9.26
N THR A 226 -26.15 43.98 -10.10
CA THR A 226 -26.78 42.98 -10.98
C THR A 226 -27.38 41.85 -10.15
N VAL A 227 -26.62 41.29 -9.21
CA VAL A 227 -27.08 40.26 -8.28
C VAL A 227 -28.25 40.77 -7.45
N PHE A 228 -28.18 41.99 -6.92
CA PHE A 228 -29.26 42.57 -6.13
C PHE A 228 -30.53 42.78 -6.95
N ARG A 229 -30.41 43.25 -8.20
CA ARG A 229 -31.54 43.38 -9.14
C ARG A 229 -32.16 42.03 -9.48
N VAL A 230 -31.34 41.01 -9.74
CA VAL A 230 -31.81 39.64 -10.00
C VAL A 230 -32.52 39.07 -8.77
N LEU A 231 -31.96 39.23 -7.57
CA LEU A 231 -32.58 38.78 -6.33
C LEU A 231 -33.92 39.48 -6.06
N GLN A 232 -34.01 40.80 -6.28
CA GLN A 232 -35.26 41.53 -6.15
C GLN A 232 -36.32 41.07 -7.17
N ARG A 233 -35.91 40.86 -8.42
CA ARG A 233 -36.81 40.36 -9.47
C ARG A 233 -37.30 38.95 -9.16
N HIS A 234 -36.37 38.05 -8.84
CA HIS A 234 -36.69 36.66 -8.49
C HIS A 234 -37.63 36.59 -7.28
N ASN A 235 -37.42 37.44 -6.26
CA ASN A 235 -38.31 37.52 -5.10
C ASN A 235 -39.72 38.02 -5.47
N LYS A 236 -39.82 39.01 -6.37
CA LYS A 236 -41.13 39.46 -6.89
C LYS A 236 -41.85 38.34 -7.66
N ASP A 237 -41.15 37.66 -8.57
CA ASP A 237 -41.71 36.60 -9.41
C ASP A 237 -42.13 35.39 -8.55
N PHE A 238 -41.33 35.05 -7.54
CA PHE A 238 -41.62 33.99 -6.57
C PHE A 238 -42.86 34.29 -5.71
N ASN A 239 -43.04 35.54 -5.27
CA ASN A 239 -44.24 35.94 -4.52
C ASN A 239 -45.49 35.98 -5.40
N GLN A 240 -45.35 36.41 -6.66
CA GLN A 240 -46.47 36.47 -7.60
C GLN A 240 -47.00 35.08 -8.01
N GLN A 241 -46.13 34.07 -8.08
CA GLN A 241 -46.53 32.67 -8.29
C GLN A 241 -47.27 32.06 -7.09
N ARG A 242 -46.98 32.52 -5.87
CA ARG A 242 -47.71 32.09 -4.66
C ARG A 242 -49.13 32.64 -4.63
N ASP A 243 -49.32 33.90 -5.01
CA ASP A 243 -50.65 34.55 -4.98
C ASP A 243 -51.62 33.97 -6.03
N LEU A 244 -51.10 33.44 -7.14
CA LEU A 244 -51.89 32.78 -8.20
C LEU A 244 -52.36 31.36 -7.84
N GLN A 245 -51.79 30.73 -6.81
CA GLN A 245 -52.19 29.39 -6.35
C GLN A 245 -53.17 29.40 -5.17
N THR A 246 -53.46 30.59 -4.61
CA THR A 246 -54.36 30.79 -3.47
C THR A 246 -55.71 31.44 -3.81
N ASN A 247 -56.03 31.64 -5.09
CA ASN A 247 -57.37 31.99 -5.60
C ASN A 247 -57.88 30.88 -6.52
#